data_AF-A8LZX7-F1
#
_entry.id   AF-A8LZX7-F1
#
_cell.length_a   1.000
_cell.length_b   1.000
_cell.length_c   1.000
_cell.angle_alpha   90.00
_cell.angle_beta   90.00
_cell.angle_gamma   90.00
#
_symmetry.space_group_name_H-M   'P 1'
#
loop_
_entity.id
_entity.type
_entity.pdbx_description
1 polymer ?
#
loop_
_entity_poly.entity_id
_entity_poly.type
_entity_poly.pdbx_seq_one_letter_code
_entity_poly.pdbx_strand_id
1 'polypeptide(L)'
;MTTGTSIDDLARTLADHHGIDTHAAAVDTVRVHVDEIRDDPELWDTATRTLTSAGVEVITRAVDASYSVGAVATAAAQVLVELEEVTSEIGRLTARREVLVRTAMRRHELRRDDIAAAAGVTPARLYQIRDGRR
;
A
#
# COMPACT_ATOMS: atom_id res chain seq x y z
N MET A 1 30.02 -6.31 35.15
CA MET A 1 30.28 -5.80 33.79
C MET A 1 29.10 -6.21 32.94
N THR A 2 28.17 -5.28 32.71
CA THR A 2 27.07 -5.49 31.76
C THR A 2 27.66 -5.40 30.35
N THR A 3 27.64 -6.50 29.62
CA THR A 3 27.95 -6.53 28.18
C THR A 3 26.83 -5.79 27.45
N GLY A 4 27.09 -4.57 26.99
CA GLY A 4 26.17 -3.83 26.14
C GLY A 4 26.15 -4.38 24.71
N THR A 5 25.08 -4.06 23.97
CA THR A 5 24.87 -4.53 22.60
C THR A 5 25.38 -3.50 21.61
N SER A 6 26.22 -3.92 20.66
CA SER A 6 26.69 -3.02 19.62
C SER A 6 25.58 -2.69 18.62
N ILE A 7 25.73 -1.56 17.91
CA ILE A 7 24.82 -1.18 16.82
C ILE A 7 24.79 -2.28 15.75
N ASP A 8 25.96 -2.85 15.41
CA ASP A 8 26.07 -3.88 14.38
C ASP A 8 25.38 -5.19 14.79
N ASP A 9 25.43 -5.56 16.06
CA ASP A 9 24.76 -6.78 16.56
C ASP A 9 23.24 -6.62 16.58
N LEU A 10 22.74 -5.45 17.00
CA LEU A 10 21.31 -5.14 16.92
C LEU A 10 20.85 -5.06 15.46
N ALA A 11 21.64 -4.42 14.58
CA ALA A 11 21.34 -4.32 13.16
C ALA A 11 21.28 -5.69 12.48
N ARG A 12 22.17 -6.63 12.83
CA ARG A 12 22.11 -8.01 12.32
C ARG A 12 20.81 -8.69 12.75
N THR A 13 20.44 -8.56 14.02
CA THR A 13 19.21 -9.14 14.57
C THR A 13 17.96 -8.58 13.88
N LEU A 14 17.89 -7.27 13.67
CA LEU A 14 16.76 -6.62 13.00
C LEU A 14 16.72 -6.91 11.50
N ALA A 15 17.89 -7.03 10.85
CA ALA A 15 17.97 -7.42 9.45
C ALA A 15 17.38 -8.82 9.23
N ASP A 16 17.75 -9.77 10.08
CA ASP A 16 17.23 -11.14 10.03
C ASP A 16 15.72 -11.18 10.37
N HIS A 17 15.27 -10.34 11.31
CA HIS A 17 13.87 -10.32 11.74
C HIS A 17 12.91 -9.72 10.69
N HIS A 18 13.29 -8.60 10.07
CA HIS A 18 12.45 -7.87 9.12
C HIS A 18 12.78 -8.14 7.65
N GLY A 19 13.79 -8.97 7.36
CA GLY A 19 14.22 -9.25 6.00
C GLY A 19 14.85 -8.04 5.31
N ILE A 20 15.71 -7.29 6.02
CA ILE A 20 16.38 -6.11 5.45
C ILE A 20 17.49 -6.56 4.51
N ASP A 21 17.39 -6.17 3.24
CA ASP A 21 18.23 -6.66 2.14
C ASP A 21 19.74 -6.47 2.35
N THR A 22 20.15 -5.43 3.09
CA THR A 22 21.56 -5.14 3.33
C THR A 22 21.82 -4.81 4.79
N HIS A 23 22.95 -5.29 5.30
CA HIS A 23 23.40 -4.95 6.65
C HIS A 23 23.60 -3.44 6.83
N ALA A 24 24.06 -2.73 5.79
CA ALA A 24 24.20 -1.28 5.82
C ALA A 24 22.87 -0.56 6.09
N ALA A 25 21.80 -0.97 5.41
CA ALA A 25 20.46 -0.39 5.64
C ALA A 25 19.94 -0.68 7.05
N ALA A 26 20.23 -1.87 7.59
CA ALA A 26 19.86 -2.21 8.97
C ALA A 26 20.65 -1.37 9.99
N VAL A 27 21.94 -1.14 9.76
CA VAL A 27 22.78 -0.27 10.60
C VAL A 27 22.28 1.17 10.56
N ASP A 28 21.94 1.69 9.38
CA ASP A 28 21.40 3.06 9.26
C ASP A 28 20.07 3.20 10.00
N THR A 29 19.20 2.20 9.91
CA THR A 29 17.93 2.15 10.66
C THR A 29 18.16 2.21 12.17
N VAL A 30 19.10 1.40 12.69
CA VAL A 30 19.43 1.41 14.13
C VAL A 30 20.07 2.74 14.53
N ARG A 31 20.96 3.30 13.70
CA ARG A 31 21.66 4.57 13.99
C ARG A 31 20.71 5.74 14.17
N VAL A 32 19.68 5.84 13.33
CA VAL A 32 18.65 6.89 13.47
C VAL A 32 18.05 6.87 14.87
N HIS A 33 17.66 5.69 15.37
CA HIS A 33 17.09 5.57 16.72
C HIS A 33 18.12 5.67 17.85
N VAL A 34 19.37 5.26 17.62
CA VAL A 34 20.46 5.47 18.59
C VAL A 34 20.71 6.96 18.80
N ASP A 35 20.71 7.76 17.73
CA ASP A 35 20.95 9.20 17.84
C ASP A 35 19.85 9.90 18.65
N GLU A 36 18.62 9.35 18.70
CA GLU A 36 17.51 9.86 19.52
C GLU A 36 17.66 9.57 21.02
N ILE A 37 18.35 8.48 21.39
CA ILE A 37 18.50 8.02 22.79
C ILE A 37 19.92 8.18 23.34
N ARG A 38 20.86 8.67 22.53
CA ARG A 38 22.30 8.73 22.88
C ARG A 38 22.58 9.53 24.16
N ASP A 39 21.75 10.52 24.48
CA ASP A 39 21.93 11.36 25.66
C ASP A 39 21.35 10.73 26.94
N ASP A 40 20.66 9.60 26.85
CA ASP A 40 20.09 8.87 27.98
C ASP A 40 21.03 7.76 28.48
N PRO A 41 21.66 7.92 29.68
CA PRO A 41 22.59 6.93 30.22
C PRO A 41 21.94 5.63 30.66
N GLU A 42 20.60 5.57 30.81
CA GLU A 42 19.88 4.33 31.08
C GLU A 42 19.72 3.47 29.82
N LEU A 43 19.78 4.10 28.63
CA LEU A 43 19.56 3.46 27.33
C LEU A 43 20.86 3.29 26.53
N TRP A 44 21.83 4.19 26.71
CA TRP A 44 23.09 4.22 25.99
C TRP A 44 24.29 4.35 26.94
N ASP A 45 25.25 3.44 26.82
CA ASP A 45 26.53 3.54 27.52
C ASP A 45 27.55 4.30 26.67
N THR A 46 27.79 5.56 27.03
CA THR A 46 28.76 6.44 26.34
C THR A 46 30.21 5.96 26.47
N ALA A 47 30.56 5.27 27.56
CA ALA A 47 31.93 4.80 27.80
C ALA A 47 32.28 3.64 26.87
N THR A 48 31.34 2.72 26.65
CA THR A 48 31.54 1.56 25.78
C THR A 48 30.98 1.77 24.37
N ARG A 49 30.21 2.84 24.14
CA ARG A 49 29.44 3.11 22.91
C ARG A 49 28.54 1.94 22.52
N THR A 50 27.81 1.42 23.50
CA THR A 50 26.89 0.29 23.30
C THR A 50 25.53 0.56 23.93
N LEU A 51 24.51 -0.15 23.44
CA LEU A 51 23.16 -0.10 23.98
C LEU A 51 23.08 -0.92 25.27
N THR A 52 22.35 -0.38 26.25
CA THR A 52 21.87 -1.19 27.38
C THR A 52 20.75 -2.11 26.90
N SER A 53 20.36 -3.09 27.72
CA SER A 53 19.22 -3.96 27.40
C SER A 53 17.92 -3.16 27.21
N ALA A 54 17.71 -2.10 28.00
CA ALA A 54 16.57 -1.21 27.86
C ALA A 54 16.64 -0.42 26.54
N GLY A 55 17.82 0.07 26.16
CA GLY A 55 18.03 0.73 24.86
C GLY A 55 17.70 -0.19 23.67
N VAL A 56 18.14 -1.45 23.74
CA VAL A 56 17.78 -2.46 22.72
C VAL A 56 16.26 -2.62 22.61
N GLU A 57 15.55 -2.81 23.72
CA GLU A 57 14.09 -2.98 23.71
C GLU A 57 13.33 -1.77 23.15
N VAL A 58 13.83 -0.55 23.41
CA VAL A 58 13.23 0.68 22.89
C VAL A 58 13.41 0.75 21.36
N ILE A 59 14.63 0.52 20.87
CA ILE A 59 14.92 0.58 19.43
C ILE A 59 14.17 -0.53 18.69
N THR A 60 14.19 -1.76 19.19
CA THR A 60 13.46 -2.87 18.56
C THR A 60 11.98 -2.54 18.42
N ARG A 61 11.33 -2.03 19.47
CA ARG A 61 9.91 -1.63 19.41
C ARG A 61 9.64 -0.51 18.42
N ALA A 62 10.55 0.47 18.31
CA ALA A 62 10.41 1.57 17.36
C ALA A 62 10.53 1.10 15.90
N VAL A 63 11.47 0.18 15.64
CA VAL A 63 11.67 -0.43 14.32
C VAL A 63 10.48 -1.32 13.95
N ASP A 64 10.00 -2.16 14.87
CA ASP A 64 8.81 -3.01 14.68
C ASP A 64 7.58 -2.17 14.28
N ALA A 65 7.34 -1.06 15.01
CA ALA A 65 6.24 -0.15 14.71
C ALA A 65 6.38 0.49 13.33
N SER A 66 7.60 0.89 12.95
CA SER A 66 7.89 1.51 11.66
C SER A 66 7.65 0.54 10.50
N TYR A 67 8.09 -0.71 10.63
CA TYR A 67 7.86 -1.75 9.63
C TYR A 67 6.38 -2.17 9.55
N SER A 68 5.68 -2.22 10.68
CA SER A 68 4.23 -2.47 10.70
C SER A 68 3.46 -1.38 9.95
N VAL A 69 3.79 -0.10 10.16
CA VAL A 69 3.15 1.02 9.46
C VAL A 69 3.50 1.00 7.97
N GLY A 70 4.76 0.76 7.63
CA GLY A 70 5.22 0.65 6.24
C GLY A 70 4.52 -0.48 5.48
N ALA A 71 4.39 -1.66 6.09
CA ALA A 71 3.68 -2.80 5.49
C ALA A 71 2.20 -2.49 5.23
N VAL A 72 1.53 -1.82 6.17
CA VAL A 72 0.12 -1.40 6.01
C VAL A 72 -0.02 -0.36 4.90
N ALA A 73 0.89 0.62 4.82
CA ALA A 73 0.87 1.64 3.78
C ALA A 73 1.06 1.03 2.37
N THR A 74 2.00 0.10 2.22
CA THR A 74 2.23 -0.63 0.96
C THR A 74 1.02 -1.46 0.56
N ALA A 75 0.42 -2.19 1.51
CA ALA A 75 -0.78 -2.97 1.24
C ALA A 75 -1.96 -2.09 0.81
N ALA A 76 -2.15 -0.94 1.46
CA ALA A 76 -3.19 0.02 1.08
C ALA A 76 -2.95 0.60 -0.32
N ALA A 77 -1.69 0.94 -0.66
CA ALA A 77 -1.34 1.42 -1.99
C ALA A 77 -1.63 0.37 -3.08
N GLN A 78 -1.32 -0.90 -2.82
CA GLN A 78 -1.60 -2.01 -3.73
C GLN A 78 -3.11 -2.15 -4.00
N VAL A 79 -3.93 -2.11 -2.95
CA VAL A 79 -5.40 -2.15 -3.10
C VAL A 79 -5.91 -0.97 -3.92
N LEU A 80 -5.35 0.22 -3.77
CA LEU A 80 -5.74 1.39 -4.57
C LEU A 80 -5.40 1.22 -6.05
N VAL A 81 -4.24 0.64 -6.38
CA VAL A 81 -3.86 0.32 -7.76
C VAL A 81 -4.81 -0.71 -8.36
N GLU A 82 -5.11 -1.79 -7.64
CA GLU A 82 -6.06 -2.82 -8.09
C GLU A 82 -7.47 -2.23 -8.32
N LEU A 83 -7.91 -1.29 -7.46
CA LEU A 83 -9.17 -0.57 -7.66
C LEU A 83 -9.13 0.33 -8.91
N GLU A 84 -8.01 0.97 -9.22
CA GLU A 84 -7.85 1.77 -10.44
C GLU A 84 -7.94 0.90 -11.70
N GLU A 85 -7.33 -0.29 -11.67
CA GLU A 85 -7.41 -1.26 -12.77
C GLU A 85 -8.85 -1.73 -12.99
N VAL A 86 -9.55 -2.11 -11.91
CA VAL A 86 -10.96 -2.56 -11.97
C VAL A 86 -11.88 -1.43 -12.47
N THR A 87 -11.71 -0.20 -11.97
CA THR A 87 -12.53 0.94 -12.40
C THR A 87 -12.28 1.29 -13.88
N SER A 88 -11.03 1.19 -14.34
CA SER A 88 -10.68 1.34 -15.75
C SER A 88 -11.33 0.27 -16.63
N GLU A 89 -11.34 -0.99 -16.20
CA GLU A 89 -12.01 -2.07 -16.91
C GLU A 89 -13.53 -1.87 -16.97
N ILE A 90 -14.16 -1.49 -15.86
CA ILE A 90 -15.60 -1.15 -15.83
C ILE A 90 -15.89 -0.03 -16.81
N GLY A 91 -15.04 1.00 -16.87
CA GLY A 91 -15.15 2.09 -17.85
C GLY A 91 -15.12 1.59 -19.30
N ARG A 92 -14.15 0.72 -19.63
CA ARG A 92 -14.01 0.11 -20.96
C ARG A 92 -15.22 -0.75 -21.33
N LEU A 93 -15.67 -1.61 -20.43
CA LEU A 93 -16.84 -2.47 -20.64
C LEU A 93 -18.13 -1.65 -20.78
N THR A 94 -18.28 -0.59 -20.00
CA THR A 94 -19.39 0.36 -20.12
C THR A 94 -19.40 1.03 -21.49
N ALA A 95 -18.26 1.55 -21.94
CA ALA A 95 -18.13 2.16 -23.27
C ALA A 95 -18.45 1.15 -24.39
N ARG A 96 -17.99 -0.10 -24.25
CA ARG A 96 -18.29 -1.18 -25.20
C ARG A 96 -19.78 -1.48 -25.24
N ARG A 97 -20.44 -1.59 -24.09
CA ARG A 97 -21.90 -1.76 -23.98
C ARG A 97 -22.63 -0.62 -24.71
N GLU A 98 -22.23 0.62 -24.51
CA GLU A 98 -22.87 1.78 -25.16
C GLU A 98 -22.72 1.77 -26.69
N VAL A 99 -21.59 1.28 -27.21
CA VAL A 99 -21.40 1.07 -28.66
C VAL A 99 -22.33 -0.03 -29.19
N LEU A 100 -22.47 -1.15 -28.47
CA LEU A 100 -23.37 -2.24 -28.83
C LEU A 100 -24.84 -1.79 -28.80
N VAL A 101 -25.24 -1.03 -27.78
CA VAL A 101 -26.58 -0.42 -27.69
C VAL A 101 -26.86 0.50 -28.89
N ARG A 102 -25.94 1.41 -29.23
CA ARG A 102 -26.09 2.27 -30.41
C ARG A 102 -26.15 1.49 -31.72
N THR A 103 -25.48 0.34 -31.79
CA THR A 103 -25.53 -0.54 -32.96
C THR A 103 -26.87 -1.26 -33.04
N ALA A 104 -27.35 -1.80 -31.91
CA ALA A 104 -28.66 -2.44 -31.78
C ALA A 104 -29.78 -1.50 -32.24
N MET A 105 -29.77 -0.25 -31.74
CA MET A 105 -30.75 0.77 -32.10
C MET A 105 -30.72 1.20 -33.58
N ARG A 106 -29.59 1.01 -34.28
CA ARG A 106 -29.44 1.37 -35.70
C ARG A 106 -29.75 0.24 -36.66
N ARG A 107 -29.47 -1.00 -36.27
CA ARG A 107 -29.46 -2.16 -37.18
C ARG A 107 -30.62 -3.13 -36.98
N HIS A 108 -31.27 -3.11 -35.83
CA HIS A 108 -32.30 -4.09 -35.52
C HIS A 108 -33.66 -3.42 -35.42
N GLU A 109 -34.69 -4.08 -35.93
CA GLU A 109 -36.11 -3.69 -35.78
C GLU A 109 -36.66 -4.03 -34.38
N LEU A 110 -35.77 -4.26 -33.40
CA LEU A 110 -36.13 -4.59 -32.02
C LEU A 110 -36.80 -3.38 -31.35
N ARG A 111 -37.76 -3.67 -30.46
CA ARG A 111 -38.39 -2.63 -29.66
C ARG A 111 -37.36 -2.04 -28.70
N ARG A 112 -37.45 -0.73 -28.47
CA ARG A 112 -36.50 0.00 -27.61
C ARG A 112 -36.49 -0.53 -26.19
N ASP A 113 -37.65 -0.96 -25.68
CA ASP A 113 -37.78 -1.53 -24.34
C ASP A 113 -37.03 -2.85 -24.21
N ASP A 114 -37.02 -3.69 -25.25
CA ASP A 114 -36.27 -4.95 -25.28
C ASP A 114 -34.76 -4.68 -25.30
N ILE A 115 -34.31 -3.66 -26.05
CA ILE A 115 -32.91 -3.23 -26.07
C ILE A 115 -32.50 -2.68 -24.70
N ALA A 116 -33.35 -1.90 -24.03
CA ALA A 116 -33.10 -1.37 -22.70
C ALA A 116 -32.98 -2.49 -21.66
N ALA A 117 -33.91 -3.45 -21.70
CA ALA A 117 -33.91 -4.60 -20.81
C ALA A 117 -32.67 -5.49 -21.02
N ALA A 118 -32.32 -5.81 -22.28
CA ALA A 118 -31.15 -6.62 -22.59
C ALA A 118 -29.82 -5.94 -22.22
N ALA A 119 -29.76 -4.61 -22.30
CA ALA A 119 -28.58 -3.83 -21.91
C ALA A 119 -28.52 -3.53 -20.40
N GLY A 120 -29.57 -3.86 -19.64
CA GLY A 120 -29.67 -3.54 -18.22
C GLY A 120 -29.65 -2.03 -17.95
N VAL A 121 -30.28 -1.22 -18.81
CA VAL A 121 -30.34 0.24 -18.67
C VAL A 121 -31.78 0.73 -18.65
N THR A 122 -32.03 1.88 -18.04
CA THR A 122 -33.36 2.50 -18.09
C THR A 122 -33.67 3.03 -19.49
N PRO A 123 -34.95 3.17 -19.87
CA PRO A 123 -35.32 3.79 -21.14
C PRO A 123 -34.74 5.21 -21.31
N ALA A 124 -34.70 5.99 -20.22
CA ALA A 124 -34.06 7.32 -20.23
C ALA A 124 -32.56 7.23 -20.55
N ARG A 125 -31.84 6.28 -19.94
CA ARG A 125 -30.41 6.05 -20.22
C ARG A 125 -30.18 5.56 -21.65
N LEU A 126 -31.08 4.75 -22.20
CA LEU A 126 -31.04 4.31 -23.59
C LEU A 126 -31.03 5.52 -24.56
N TYR A 127 -31.88 6.52 -24.31
CA TYR A 127 -31.92 7.74 -25.12
C TYR A 127 -30.66 8.60 -24.98
N GLN A 128 -30.09 8.71 -23.78
CA GLN A 128 -28.80 9.40 -23.57
C GLN A 128 -27.67 8.74 -24.36
N ILE A 129 -27.59 7.40 -24.33
CA ILE A 129 -26.60 6.62 -25.07
C ILE A 129 -26.75 6.83 -26.58
N ARG A 130 -27.99 6.86 -27.09
CA ARG A 130 -28.27 7.15 -28.51
C ARG A 130 -27.73 8.52 -28.91
N ASP A 131 -27.97 9.53 -28.09
CA ASP A 131 -27.64 10.94 -28.37
C ASP A 131 -26.18 11.29 -28.00
N GLY A 132 -25.41 10.33 -27.50
CA GLY A 132 -24.02 10.52 -27.09
C GLY A 132 -23.85 11.41 -25.85
N ARG A 133 -24.90 11.53 -25.02
CA ARG A 133 -24.90 12.36 -23.81
C ARG A 133 -24.50 11.51 -22.61
N ARG A 134 -23.64 12.06 -21.74
CA ARG A 134 -23.21 11.38 -20.50
C ARG A 134 -24.20 11.61 -19.38
#